data_AF-A0A7Y1V7U7-F1
#
_entry.id   AF-A0A7Y1V7U7-F1
#
_cell.length_a   1.000
_cell.length_b   1.000
_cell.length_c   1.000
_cell.angle_alpha   90.00
_cell.angle_beta   90.00
_cell.angle_gamma   90.00
#
_symmetry.space_group_name_H-M   'P 1'
#
loop_
_entity.id
_entity.type
_entity.pdbx_description
1 polymer ?
#
loop_
_entity_poly.entity_id
_entity_poly.type
_entity_poly.pdbx_seq_one_letter_code
_entity_poly.pdbx_strand_id
1 'polypeptide(L)'
;MPKSPEQSLEIETKLAVPQKYFSTLKQILTSADFSRSLQLKSVRELKIHDYYYDTKDLALQSRDACLRRRQINDLPALLTYKEALSQNKGLSIFTREEIEGPLRAELLQEILSKLNCGISVDTLSDEDSSFDLERVLNKQEMYLILQLKNDRSVFDCEVGDTLKVEFCLDKVRAKGLDQKTKFNELEIELKYGTEADFEHFVKSIRPVLPFVKASKYLSKYHGSLARLGFFDSEKNKKDRQVKTWKSHLSKIYKRFQCFFAKAMSFKNIEDLHQARVSLRQLLTLLDFLQFEHKDPTHLKRLQRLTKKIQLIQKRLGAVRDLDVLIEKIKRDTSDSSRQDNPQIFDARLLALLQKERKIARFKSLARLPQLYNRQFQSLWKQFFRDDLEILATQVQAEEKLHRLKQDFQMLFMAFQSSKKKYGLHHPKSMKKLHRIRLLCKKLRYAYKYIAFVLAYDPSTLAKQYARMQDVLGDLNDLRNFKRLHENLHTDYGALFGPFIRDNIPRIEAVIENQAILAISRLESMVQFDGSQSKAEFRHTMETTSRDDLKSLVGIGDRIEAQLNDHGIFRFEQISTMTSQDFEVLDSDGLNLKYRAQLNKWSEQAQKKLVLT
;
A
#
# COMPACT_ATOMS: atom_id res chain seq x y z
N MET A 1 39.99 -13.70 25.41
CA MET A 1 38.56 -13.85 25.75
C MET A 1 37.76 -13.90 24.45
N PRO A 2 36.90 -14.91 24.23
CA PRO A 2 36.12 -14.96 22.99
C PRO A 2 35.08 -13.82 23.05
N LYS A 3 35.07 -12.99 21.99
CA LYS A 3 34.22 -11.81 21.86
C LYS A 3 32.73 -12.17 22.06
N SER A 4 32.00 -11.33 22.80
CA SER A 4 30.53 -11.32 22.84
C SER A 4 29.96 -11.25 21.41
N PRO A 5 28.74 -11.77 21.16
CA PRO A 5 28.09 -11.62 19.86
C PRO A 5 28.03 -10.13 19.49
N GLU A 6 28.74 -9.75 18.42
CA GLU A 6 28.76 -8.38 17.92
C GLU A 6 27.54 -8.24 17.00
N GLN A 7 26.47 -7.60 17.50
CA GLN A 7 25.43 -7.07 16.63
C GLN A 7 26.06 -5.95 15.79
N SER A 8 26.16 -6.18 14.48
CA SER A 8 26.83 -5.26 13.57
C SER A 8 25.93 -4.90 12.39
N LEU A 9 26.16 -3.70 11.85
CA LEU A 9 25.60 -3.27 10.58
C LEU A 9 26.59 -3.61 9.48
N GLU A 10 26.14 -4.39 8.51
CA GLU A 10 26.92 -4.75 7.32
C GLU A 10 26.42 -3.92 6.13
N ILE A 11 27.35 -3.23 5.45
CA ILE A 11 27.07 -2.43 4.24
C ILE A 11 27.88 -3.00 3.09
N GLU A 12 27.22 -3.41 2.01
CA GLU A 12 27.88 -4.05 0.87
C GLU A 12 27.20 -3.75 -0.47
N THR A 13 27.92 -3.95 -1.56
CA THR A 13 27.35 -4.06 -2.90
C THR A 13 27.64 -5.41 -3.53
N LYS A 14 26.68 -5.93 -4.31
CA LYS A 14 26.80 -7.21 -5.00
C LYS A 14 26.67 -7.05 -6.50
N LEU A 15 27.63 -7.61 -7.23
CA LEU A 15 27.72 -7.54 -8.68
C LEU A 15 27.76 -8.97 -9.25
N ALA A 16 26.89 -9.26 -10.20
CA ALA A 16 26.87 -10.53 -10.93
C ALA A 16 28.02 -10.57 -11.94
N VAL A 17 28.81 -11.66 -11.91
CA VAL A 17 29.97 -11.85 -12.78
C VAL A 17 29.68 -12.97 -13.78
N PRO A 18 29.55 -12.67 -15.09
CA PRO A 18 29.38 -13.71 -16.11
C PRO A 18 30.56 -14.67 -16.13
N GLN A 19 30.29 -15.97 -16.34
CA GLN A 19 31.31 -17.03 -16.29
C GLN A 19 32.53 -16.74 -17.20
N LYS A 20 32.30 -16.19 -18.40
CA LYS A 20 33.36 -15.85 -19.35
C LYS A 20 34.32 -14.76 -18.88
N TYR A 21 33.92 -13.93 -17.92
CA TYR A 21 34.72 -12.81 -17.41
C TYR A 21 35.32 -13.07 -16.03
N PHE A 22 35.07 -14.24 -15.42
CA PHE A 22 35.57 -14.53 -14.07
C PHE A 22 37.10 -14.52 -14.00
N SER A 23 37.76 -15.21 -14.93
CA SER A 23 39.23 -15.25 -14.98
C SER A 23 39.82 -13.89 -15.30
N THR A 24 39.21 -13.14 -16.23
CA THR A 24 39.62 -11.77 -16.58
C THR A 24 39.49 -10.83 -15.39
N LEU A 25 38.40 -10.91 -14.64
CA LEU A 25 38.19 -10.09 -13.45
C LEU A 25 39.23 -10.41 -12.38
N LYS A 26 39.51 -11.70 -12.15
CA LYS A 26 40.57 -12.11 -11.22
C LYS A 26 41.93 -11.54 -11.64
N GLN A 27 42.26 -11.60 -12.94
CA GLN A 27 43.48 -11.00 -13.49
C GLN A 27 43.54 -9.49 -13.28
N ILE A 28 42.44 -8.77 -13.52
CA ILE A 28 42.35 -7.32 -13.28
C ILE A 28 42.60 -7.01 -11.80
N LEU A 29 41.90 -7.69 -10.89
CA LEU A 29 42.05 -7.51 -9.44
C LEU A 29 43.47 -7.85 -8.93
N THR A 30 44.20 -8.72 -9.63
CA THR A 30 45.60 -9.05 -9.32
C THR A 30 46.64 -8.26 -10.13
N SER A 31 46.21 -7.44 -11.11
CA SER A 31 47.13 -6.72 -12.00
C SER A 31 47.87 -5.63 -11.24
N ALA A 32 49.14 -5.41 -11.56
CA ALA A 32 49.95 -4.41 -10.86
C ALA A 32 49.37 -3.00 -10.98
N ASP A 33 48.83 -2.63 -12.15
CA ASP A 33 48.29 -1.29 -12.40
C ASP A 33 47.00 -1.03 -11.61
N PHE A 34 46.06 -1.98 -11.63
CA PHE A 34 44.81 -1.86 -10.90
C PHE A 34 45.04 -1.96 -9.38
N SER A 35 45.90 -2.89 -8.96
CA SER A 35 46.25 -3.06 -7.54
C SER A 35 46.95 -1.84 -6.97
N ARG A 36 47.80 -1.15 -7.75
CA ARG A 36 48.40 0.13 -7.34
C ARG A 36 47.38 1.26 -7.28
N SER A 37 46.46 1.33 -8.25
CA SER A 37 45.45 2.40 -8.29
C SER A 37 44.46 2.36 -7.12
N LEU A 38 44.18 1.17 -6.58
CA LEU A 38 43.25 0.96 -5.46
C LEU A 38 43.92 0.46 -4.19
N GLN A 39 45.26 0.42 -4.16
CA GLN A 39 46.06 -0.11 -3.06
C GLN A 39 45.56 -1.49 -2.56
N LEU A 40 45.24 -2.39 -3.48
CA LEU A 40 44.81 -3.75 -3.14
C LEU A 40 45.96 -4.52 -2.47
N LYS A 41 45.68 -5.09 -1.29
CA LYS A 41 46.60 -5.92 -0.52
C LYS A 41 46.44 -7.41 -0.86
N SER A 42 47.20 -8.25 -0.17
CA SER A 42 47.34 -9.69 -0.42
C SER A 42 46.01 -10.42 -0.66
N VAL A 43 46.04 -11.39 -1.58
CA VAL A 43 44.90 -12.25 -1.88
C VAL A 43 44.79 -13.35 -0.82
N ARG A 44 43.62 -13.48 -0.19
CA ARG A 44 43.30 -14.61 0.70
C ARG A 44 42.28 -15.53 0.00
N GLU A 45 42.60 -16.81 -0.10
CA GLU A 45 41.68 -17.81 -0.66
C GLU A 45 40.97 -18.57 0.45
N LEU A 46 39.64 -18.56 0.43
CA LEU A 46 38.78 -19.18 1.44
C LEU A 46 37.86 -20.20 0.80
N LYS A 47 37.76 -21.38 1.42
CA LYS A 47 36.72 -22.38 1.11
C LYS A 47 35.62 -22.25 2.15
N ILE A 48 34.44 -21.81 1.71
CA ILE A 48 33.30 -21.56 2.61
C ILE A 48 32.19 -22.56 2.29
N HIS A 49 31.71 -23.27 3.31
CA HIS A 49 30.52 -24.11 3.23
C HIS A 49 29.41 -23.52 4.12
N ASP A 50 28.31 -23.12 3.49
CA ASP A 50 27.14 -22.58 4.19
C ASP A 50 25.97 -23.58 4.14
N TYR A 51 25.31 -23.76 5.27
CA TYR A 51 24.11 -24.58 5.45
C TYR A 51 22.98 -23.66 5.91
N TYR A 52 21.99 -23.44 5.06
CA TYR A 52 20.88 -22.51 5.31
C TYR A 52 19.64 -23.25 5.80
N TYR A 53 19.05 -22.69 6.87
CA TYR A 53 17.86 -23.24 7.51
C TYR A 53 16.70 -22.27 7.37
N ASP A 54 15.51 -22.80 7.10
CA ASP A 54 14.27 -22.04 7.04
C ASP A 54 13.09 -22.98 7.34
N THR A 55 11.90 -22.43 7.52
CA THR A 55 10.68 -23.22 7.65
C THR A 55 10.30 -23.84 6.30
N LYS A 56 9.43 -24.86 6.30
CA LYS A 56 8.88 -25.46 5.06
C LYS A 56 8.27 -24.43 4.12
N ASP A 57 7.79 -23.32 4.66
CA ASP A 57 7.13 -22.26 3.92
C ASP A 57 7.98 -21.01 3.69
N LEU A 58 9.29 -21.11 3.93
CA LEU A 58 10.31 -20.09 3.70
C LEU A 58 10.01 -18.77 4.43
N ALA A 59 9.67 -18.87 5.73
CA ALA A 59 9.29 -17.73 6.55
C ALA A 59 10.42 -16.71 6.72
N LEU A 60 11.68 -17.14 6.89
CA LEU A 60 12.82 -16.23 6.99
C LEU A 60 13.07 -15.51 5.66
N GLN A 61 13.06 -16.27 4.57
CA GLN A 61 13.15 -15.72 3.23
C GLN A 61 12.08 -14.66 2.98
N SER A 62 10.83 -14.88 3.41
CA SER A 62 9.73 -13.92 3.20
C SER A 62 9.95 -12.56 3.87
N ARG A 63 10.87 -12.50 4.83
CA ARG A 63 11.29 -11.31 5.58
C ARG A 63 12.67 -10.81 5.12
N ASP A 64 13.15 -11.29 3.97
CA ASP A 64 14.51 -11.04 3.46
C ASP A 64 15.61 -11.35 4.48
N ALA A 65 15.35 -12.34 5.34
CA ALA A 65 16.26 -12.82 6.37
C ALA A 65 16.82 -14.21 6.04
N CYS A 66 17.93 -14.57 6.66
CA CYS A 66 18.48 -15.93 6.57
C CYS A 66 19.19 -16.35 7.85
N LEU A 67 19.04 -17.63 8.20
CA LEU A 67 19.82 -18.32 9.23
C LEU A 67 20.75 -19.33 8.56
N ARG A 68 22.04 -19.29 8.89
CA ARG A 68 23.02 -20.25 8.35
C ARG A 68 24.01 -20.74 9.39
N ARG A 69 24.44 -21.99 9.24
CA ARG A 69 25.70 -22.50 9.79
C ARG A 69 26.78 -22.36 8.74
N ARG A 70 27.86 -21.65 9.06
CA ARG A 70 28.99 -21.37 8.16
C ARG A 70 30.24 -22.08 8.65
N GLN A 71 30.91 -22.76 7.74
CA GLN A 71 32.23 -23.37 7.95
C GLN A 71 33.22 -22.71 7.00
N ILE A 72 34.32 -22.15 7.52
CA ILE A 72 35.37 -21.51 6.72
C ILE A 72 36.66 -22.32 6.88
N ASN A 73 37.15 -22.89 5.79
CA ASN A 73 38.26 -23.83 5.80
C ASN A 73 38.04 -24.89 6.90
N ASP A 74 39.06 -25.14 7.73
CA ASP A 74 39.02 -26.08 8.84
C ASP A 74 38.78 -25.41 10.20
N LEU A 75 38.30 -24.15 10.21
CA LEU A 75 37.99 -23.40 11.44
C LEU A 75 36.65 -23.84 12.06
N PRO A 76 36.40 -23.64 13.36
CA PRO A 76 35.11 -23.95 13.97
C PRO A 76 33.93 -23.28 13.27
N ALA A 77 32.80 -23.98 13.19
CA ALA A 77 31.59 -23.47 12.56
C ALA A 77 31.01 -22.26 13.30
N LEU A 78 30.53 -21.29 12.54
CA LEU A 78 29.82 -20.11 13.01
C LEU A 78 28.32 -20.25 12.73
N LEU A 79 27.51 -19.65 13.59
CA LEU A 79 26.09 -19.45 13.36
C LEU A 79 25.88 -17.98 13.00
N THR A 80 25.20 -17.72 11.88
CA THR A 80 24.91 -16.37 11.41
C THR A 80 23.42 -16.19 11.18
N TYR A 81 22.85 -15.10 11.69
CA TYR A 81 21.57 -14.55 11.27
C TYR A 81 21.80 -13.21 10.56
N LYS A 82 21.16 -13.02 9.39
CA LYS A 82 21.16 -11.73 8.68
C LYS A 82 19.74 -11.33 8.29
N GLU A 83 19.42 -10.06 8.40
CA GLU A 83 18.13 -9.47 7.97
C GLU A 83 18.35 -8.15 7.24
N ALA A 84 17.64 -7.95 6.13
CA ALA A 84 17.76 -6.72 5.33
C ALA A 84 17.05 -5.53 6.01
N LEU A 85 17.75 -4.41 6.16
CA LEU A 85 17.20 -3.17 6.73
C LEU A 85 16.83 -2.14 5.66
N SER A 86 17.70 -1.92 4.68
CA SER A 86 17.49 -0.94 3.60
C SER A 86 18.24 -1.32 2.31
N GLN A 87 17.81 -0.73 1.18
CA GLN A 87 18.41 -0.98 -0.14
C GLN A 87 18.43 0.30 -0.99
N ASN A 88 19.61 0.68 -1.49
CA ASN A 88 19.75 1.65 -2.56
C ASN A 88 19.72 0.94 -3.94
N LYS A 89 18.54 0.89 -4.58
CA LYS A 89 18.31 0.13 -5.82
C LYS A 89 19.18 0.58 -7.01
N GLY A 90 19.60 1.85 -7.08
CA GLY A 90 20.42 2.36 -8.18
C GLY A 90 21.85 1.81 -8.17
N LEU A 91 22.43 1.69 -6.98
CA LEU A 91 23.80 1.20 -6.77
C LEU A 91 23.87 -0.26 -6.35
N SER A 92 22.73 -0.87 -5.98
CA SER A 92 22.67 -2.20 -5.37
C SER A 92 23.56 -2.28 -4.13
N ILE A 93 23.43 -1.27 -3.27
CA ILE A 93 24.02 -1.24 -1.94
C ILE A 93 22.95 -1.71 -0.96
N PHE A 94 23.34 -2.62 -0.07
CA PHE A 94 22.49 -3.28 0.91
C PHE A 94 23.03 -2.99 2.30
N THR A 95 22.13 -2.64 3.21
CA THR A 95 22.43 -2.51 4.64
C THR A 95 21.68 -3.60 5.38
N ARG A 96 22.41 -4.42 6.13
CA ARG A 96 21.86 -5.57 6.86
C ARG A 96 22.23 -5.51 8.32
N GLU A 97 21.30 -5.97 9.16
CA GLU A 97 21.64 -6.34 10.52
C GLU A 97 22.23 -7.75 10.49
N GLU A 98 23.38 -7.94 11.14
CA GLU A 98 24.04 -9.23 11.28
C GLU A 98 24.26 -9.59 12.76
N ILE A 99 23.95 -10.84 13.08
CA ILE A 99 24.35 -11.50 14.33
C ILE A 99 25.18 -12.70 13.93
N GLU A 100 26.46 -12.70 14.29
CA GLU A 100 27.38 -13.81 14.02
C GLU A 100 28.15 -14.20 15.28
N GLY A 101 28.36 -15.50 15.46
CA GLY A 101 29.21 -15.99 16.54
C GLY A 101 29.45 -17.50 16.48
N PRO A 102 30.25 -18.04 17.42
CA PRO A 102 30.52 -19.46 17.51
C PRO A 102 29.22 -20.24 17.74
N LEU A 103 29.14 -21.44 17.15
CA LEU A 103 27.97 -22.31 17.28
C LEU A 103 27.75 -22.75 18.75
N ARG A 104 26.84 -22.07 19.46
CA ARG A 104 26.48 -22.32 20.86
C ARG A 104 24.99 -22.11 21.11
N ALA A 105 24.47 -22.70 22.17
CA ALA A 105 23.05 -22.67 22.52
C ALA A 105 22.55 -21.25 22.82
N GLU A 106 23.36 -20.44 23.50
CA GLU A 106 22.99 -19.07 23.91
C GLU A 106 22.78 -18.17 22.69
N LEU A 107 23.65 -18.29 21.68
CA LEU A 107 23.54 -17.52 20.44
C LEU A 107 22.30 -17.94 19.63
N LEU A 108 22.02 -19.24 19.57
CA LEU A 108 20.80 -19.72 18.92
C LEU A 108 19.56 -19.17 19.63
N GLN A 109 19.55 -19.15 20.97
CA GLN A 109 18.45 -18.59 21.75
C GLN A 109 18.25 -17.09 21.47
N GLU A 110 19.34 -16.31 21.38
CA GLU A 110 19.28 -14.90 21.02
C GLU A 110 18.65 -14.71 19.63
N ILE A 111 19.11 -15.46 18.62
CA ILE A 111 18.58 -15.39 17.26
C ILE A 111 17.09 -15.78 17.22
N LEU A 112 16.71 -16.87 17.88
CA LEU A 112 15.32 -17.35 17.91
C LEU A 112 14.38 -16.33 18.58
N SER A 113 14.86 -15.62 19.61
CA SER A 113 14.08 -14.56 20.28
C SER A 113 13.71 -13.41 19.33
N LYS A 114 14.64 -12.99 18.45
CA LYS A 114 14.38 -11.95 17.44
C LYS A 114 13.33 -12.33 16.41
N LEU A 115 13.22 -13.62 16.10
CA LEU A 115 12.30 -14.10 15.05
C LEU A 115 10.82 -13.99 15.43
N ASN A 116 10.48 -13.74 16.71
CA ASN A 116 9.11 -13.78 17.26
C ASN A 116 8.38 -15.09 16.91
N CYS A 117 9.13 -16.17 16.67
CA CYS A 117 8.57 -17.50 16.60
C CYS A 117 8.14 -17.87 18.03
N GLY A 118 6.85 -18.17 18.23
CA GLY A 118 6.32 -18.58 19.52
C GLY A 118 6.90 -19.95 19.90
N ILE A 119 8.07 -19.95 20.54
CA ILE A 119 8.82 -21.15 20.89
C ILE A 119 8.87 -21.23 22.42
N SER A 120 8.40 -22.36 22.97
CA SER A 120 8.66 -22.73 24.37
C SER A 120 10.16 -23.06 24.49
N VAL A 121 10.81 -22.37 25.42
CA VAL A 121 12.26 -22.39 25.68
C VAL A 121 12.66 -23.65 26.48
N ASP A 122 11.70 -24.53 26.80
CA ASP A 122 11.85 -25.62 27.77
C ASP A 122 12.71 -26.82 27.29
N THR A 123 13.41 -26.72 26.15
CA THR A 123 14.19 -27.84 25.57
C THR A 123 15.70 -27.58 25.42
N LEU A 124 16.23 -26.48 25.94
CA LEU A 124 17.68 -26.25 25.99
C LEU A 124 18.35 -26.84 27.25
N SER A 125 17.58 -27.51 28.12
CA SER A 125 18.00 -28.02 29.43
C SER A 125 18.27 -29.53 29.47
N ASP A 126 18.78 -30.14 28.41
CA ASP A 126 19.23 -31.54 28.49
C ASP A 126 20.75 -31.58 28.65
N GLU A 127 21.17 -32.22 29.75
CA GLU A 127 22.53 -32.40 30.28
C GLU A 127 23.51 -33.16 29.35
N ASP A 128 23.22 -33.28 28.05
CA ASP A 128 24.05 -33.99 27.09
C ASP A 128 25.05 -33.04 26.41
N SER A 129 26.33 -33.35 26.60
CA SER A 129 27.50 -32.51 26.34
C SER A 129 27.83 -32.24 24.86
N SER A 130 26.85 -32.31 23.94
CA SER A 130 27.02 -31.92 22.54
C SER A 130 25.79 -31.16 22.03
N PHE A 131 25.95 -29.85 21.83
CA PHE A 131 24.94 -29.00 21.19
C PHE A 131 24.75 -29.42 19.72
N ASP A 132 23.65 -30.11 19.43
CA ASP A 132 23.25 -30.50 18.07
C ASP A 132 22.24 -29.48 17.50
N LEU A 133 22.75 -28.58 16.66
CA LEU A 133 21.96 -27.55 15.99
C LEU A 133 20.79 -28.14 15.19
N GLU A 134 20.99 -29.24 14.45
CA GLU A 134 19.97 -29.79 13.56
C GLU A 134 18.83 -30.41 14.37
N ARG A 135 19.15 -31.09 15.47
CA ARG A 135 18.15 -31.61 16.40
C ARG A 135 17.28 -30.50 16.99
N VAL A 136 17.88 -29.38 17.41
CA VAL A 136 17.14 -28.24 17.98
C VAL A 136 16.28 -27.56 16.91
N LEU A 137 16.83 -27.27 15.73
CA LEU A 137 16.10 -26.62 14.65
C LEU A 137 14.93 -27.47 14.13
N ASN A 138 15.10 -28.80 14.04
CA ASN A 138 14.03 -29.71 13.63
C ASN A 138 12.84 -29.70 14.61
N LYS A 139 13.10 -29.60 15.93
CA LYS A 139 12.02 -29.43 16.94
C LYS A 139 11.25 -28.12 16.74
N GLN A 140 11.88 -27.13 16.12
CA GLN A 140 11.30 -25.81 15.80
C GLN A 140 10.78 -25.73 14.36
N GLU A 141 10.59 -26.87 13.69
CA GLU A 141 10.14 -26.96 12.29
C GLU A 141 11.01 -26.14 11.29
N MET A 142 12.29 -25.93 11.62
CA MET A 142 13.28 -25.37 10.70
C MET A 142 14.14 -26.48 10.11
N TYR A 143 14.24 -26.49 8.79
CA TYR A 143 14.89 -27.56 8.03
C TYR A 143 16.02 -27.01 7.17
N LEU A 144 17.00 -27.86 6.88
CA LEU A 144 18.04 -27.54 5.91
C LEU A 144 17.44 -27.46 4.51
N ILE A 145 17.39 -26.27 3.94
CA ILE A 145 16.77 -26.03 2.63
C ILE A 145 17.81 -25.85 1.52
N LEU A 146 19.04 -25.47 1.86
CA LEU A 146 20.03 -25.06 0.89
C LEU A 146 21.46 -25.20 1.44
N GLN A 147 22.34 -25.77 0.63
CA GLN A 147 23.78 -25.86 0.89
C GLN A 147 24.57 -25.08 -0.16
N LEU A 148 25.53 -24.26 0.25
CA LEU A 148 26.45 -23.56 -0.67
C LEU A 148 27.88 -24.00 -0.40
N LYS A 149 28.63 -24.23 -1.48
CA LYS A 149 30.09 -24.28 -1.48
C LYS A 149 30.61 -23.09 -2.27
N ASN A 150 31.42 -22.26 -1.63
CA ASN A 150 31.95 -21.04 -2.20
C ASN A 150 33.48 -21.05 -2.14
N ASP A 151 34.12 -20.96 -3.29
CA ASP A 151 35.55 -20.68 -3.37
C ASP A 151 35.68 -19.15 -3.51
N ARG A 152 36.16 -18.49 -2.45
CA ARG A 152 36.21 -17.04 -2.30
C ARG A 152 37.63 -16.53 -2.35
N SER A 153 37.92 -15.62 -3.27
CA SER A 153 39.16 -14.84 -3.29
C SER A 153 38.88 -13.46 -2.69
N VAL A 154 39.59 -13.11 -1.61
CA VAL A 154 39.43 -11.86 -0.87
C VAL A 154 40.59 -10.91 -1.15
N PHE A 155 40.29 -9.64 -1.42
CA PHE A 155 41.25 -8.56 -1.64
C PHE A 155 40.90 -7.38 -0.73
N ASP A 156 41.82 -7.01 0.14
CA ASP A 156 41.64 -5.85 1.03
C ASP A 156 42.05 -4.56 0.29
N CYS A 157 41.24 -3.52 0.39
CA CYS A 157 41.45 -2.24 -0.28
C CYS A 157 41.38 -1.12 0.76
N GLU A 158 42.38 -0.25 0.75
CA GLU A 158 42.41 0.96 1.58
C GLU A 158 42.48 2.19 0.66
N VAL A 159 41.53 3.11 0.83
CA VAL A 159 41.48 4.36 0.06
C VAL A 159 41.81 5.50 1.02
N GLY A 160 43.09 5.87 1.05
CA GLY A 160 43.63 6.77 2.08
C GLY A 160 43.43 6.21 3.49
N ASP A 161 43.39 7.09 4.49
CA ASP A 161 43.22 6.70 5.91
C ASP A 161 41.76 6.62 6.36
N THR A 162 40.80 6.87 5.46
CA THR A 162 39.38 7.09 5.82
C THR A 162 38.45 5.94 5.42
N LEU A 163 38.83 5.11 4.45
CA LEU A 163 37.95 4.07 3.91
C LEU A 163 38.70 2.75 3.73
N LYS A 164 38.14 1.67 4.29
CA LYS A 164 38.59 0.29 4.09
C LYS A 164 37.44 -0.55 3.55
N VAL A 165 37.66 -1.20 2.41
CA VAL A 165 36.68 -2.07 1.77
C VAL A 165 37.31 -3.42 1.43
N GLU A 166 36.50 -4.47 1.43
CA GLU A 166 36.93 -5.83 1.11
C GLU A 166 36.23 -6.29 -0.19
N PHE A 167 37.01 -6.63 -1.21
CA PHE A 167 36.50 -7.24 -2.44
C PHE A 167 36.51 -8.76 -2.28
N CYS A 168 35.36 -9.38 -2.47
CA CYS A 168 35.16 -10.83 -2.43
C CYS A 168 34.73 -11.33 -3.80
N LEU A 169 35.64 -11.97 -4.53
CA LEU A 169 35.32 -12.66 -5.77
C LEU A 169 34.93 -14.11 -5.49
N ASP A 170 33.69 -14.45 -5.79
CA ASP A 170 33.06 -15.67 -5.34
C ASP A 170 32.71 -16.60 -6.50
N LYS A 171 33.06 -17.88 -6.34
CA LYS A 171 32.61 -18.98 -7.20
C LYS A 171 31.69 -19.90 -6.41
N VAL A 172 30.39 -19.70 -6.58
CA VAL A 172 29.35 -20.34 -5.77
C VAL A 172 28.76 -21.56 -6.47
N ARG A 173 28.67 -22.66 -5.73
CA ARG A 173 27.95 -23.89 -6.09
C ARG A 173 26.86 -24.11 -5.05
N ALA A 174 25.60 -23.99 -5.45
CA ALA A 174 24.46 -24.17 -4.55
C ALA A 174 23.74 -25.49 -4.84
N LYS A 175 23.31 -26.18 -3.79
CA LYS A 175 22.57 -27.44 -3.83
C LYS A 175 21.32 -27.29 -2.97
N GLY A 176 20.14 -27.39 -3.59
CA GLY A 176 18.86 -27.56 -2.90
C GLY A 176 18.56 -29.04 -2.65
N LEU A 177 17.28 -29.38 -2.41
CA LEU A 177 16.84 -30.76 -2.24
C LEU A 177 17.13 -31.61 -3.48
N ASP A 178 16.58 -31.22 -4.64
CA ASP A 178 16.65 -32.01 -5.88
C ASP A 178 17.50 -31.38 -6.99
N GLN A 179 17.91 -30.11 -6.81
CA GLN A 179 18.53 -29.31 -7.86
C GLN A 179 19.89 -28.74 -7.44
N LYS A 180 20.74 -28.46 -8.43
CA LYS A 180 22.05 -27.82 -8.24
C LYS A 180 22.18 -26.65 -9.21
N THR A 181 22.83 -25.59 -8.76
CA THR A 181 23.13 -24.42 -9.59
C THR A 181 24.52 -23.87 -9.28
N LYS A 182 25.06 -23.07 -10.19
CA LYS A 182 26.36 -22.40 -10.03
C LYS A 182 26.29 -20.99 -10.56
N PHE A 183 26.98 -20.07 -9.90
CA PHE A 183 27.10 -18.69 -10.34
C PHE A 183 28.34 -18.04 -9.73
N ASN A 184 28.76 -16.92 -10.30
CA ASN A 184 29.85 -16.12 -9.75
C ASN A 184 29.35 -14.72 -9.41
N GLU A 185 29.91 -14.15 -8.35
CA GLU A 185 29.62 -12.79 -7.94
C GLU A 185 30.88 -12.08 -7.44
N LEU A 186 30.87 -10.76 -7.54
CA LEU A 186 31.81 -9.88 -6.88
C LEU A 186 31.03 -9.12 -5.81
N GLU A 187 31.41 -9.31 -4.56
CA GLU A 187 30.91 -8.59 -3.41
C GLU A 187 31.95 -7.56 -2.97
N ILE A 188 31.52 -6.35 -2.65
CA ILE A 188 32.38 -5.32 -2.08
C ILE A 188 31.74 -4.90 -0.78
N GLU A 189 32.44 -5.06 0.33
CA GLU A 189 31.92 -4.83 1.68
C GLU A 189 32.68 -3.69 2.35
N LEU A 190 31.97 -2.78 3.02
CA LEU A 190 32.56 -1.72 3.83
C LEU A 190 33.03 -2.29 5.18
N LYS A 191 34.34 -2.20 5.46
CA LYS A 191 34.93 -2.63 6.75
C LYS A 191 35.16 -1.45 7.69
N TYR A 192 35.46 -0.28 7.15
CA TYR A 192 35.67 0.96 7.92
C TYR A 192 35.43 2.17 7.02
N GLY A 193 34.79 3.22 7.56
CA GLY A 193 34.45 4.45 6.83
C GLY A 193 32.96 4.76 6.91
N THR A 194 32.51 5.80 6.18
CA THR A 194 31.09 6.18 6.15
C THR A 194 30.36 5.54 4.97
N GLU A 195 29.03 5.37 5.09
CA GLU A 195 28.18 4.90 3.99
C GLU A 195 28.27 5.82 2.76
N ALA A 196 28.35 7.14 2.96
CA ALA A 196 28.46 8.12 1.87
C ALA A 196 29.78 7.96 1.08
N ASP A 197 30.89 7.75 1.77
CA ASP A 197 32.20 7.50 1.14
C ASP A 197 32.17 6.18 0.36
N PHE A 198 31.52 5.15 0.94
CA PHE A 198 31.32 3.87 0.27
C PHE A 198 30.46 4.00 -1.00
N GLU A 199 29.36 4.76 -0.96
CA GLU A 199 28.55 5.02 -2.16
C GLU A 199 29.35 5.72 -3.25
N HIS A 200 30.18 6.70 -2.88
CA HIS A 200 31.04 7.41 -3.82
C HIS A 200 32.08 6.48 -4.44
N PHE A 201 32.70 5.62 -3.63
CA PHE A 201 33.64 4.60 -4.08
C PHE A 201 32.99 3.59 -5.05
N VAL A 202 31.79 3.08 -4.73
CA VAL A 202 31.06 2.15 -5.61
C VAL A 202 30.70 2.82 -6.95
N LYS A 203 30.40 4.13 -6.96
CA LYS A 203 30.17 4.89 -8.20
C LYS A 203 31.42 5.03 -9.04
N SER A 204 32.59 5.27 -8.43
CA SER A 204 33.85 5.45 -9.16
C SER A 204 34.40 4.14 -9.75
N ILE A 205 34.17 3.00 -9.09
CA ILE A 205 34.68 1.70 -9.54
C ILE A 205 33.83 1.07 -10.66
N ARG A 206 32.53 1.37 -10.72
CA ARG A 206 31.60 0.76 -11.69
C ARG A 206 32.02 0.92 -13.16
N PRO A 207 32.43 2.11 -13.63
CA PRO A 207 32.90 2.29 -15.00
C PRO A 207 34.13 1.45 -15.35
N VAL A 208 34.97 1.12 -14.35
CA VAL A 208 36.20 0.34 -14.53
C VAL A 208 35.92 -1.17 -14.59
N LEU A 209 34.72 -1.60 -14.18
CA LEU A 209 34.25 -2.98 -14.24
C LEU A 209 33.04 -3.13 -15.19
N PRO A 210 33.14 -2.78 -16.48
CA PRO A 210 31.98 -2.64 -17.37
C PRO A 210 31.23 -3.97 -17.66
N PHE A 211 31.89 -5.11 -17.42
CA PHE A 211 31.34 -6.43 -17.68
C PHE A 211 30.64 -7.08 -16.48
N VAL A 212 30.70 -6.47 -15.29
CA VAL A 212 29.91 -6.90 -14.14
C VAL A 212 28.62 -6.08 -14.06
N LYS A 213 27.51 -6.74 -13.73
CA LYS A 213 26.20 -6.08 -13.63
C LYS A 213 25.75 -6.08 -12.19
N ALA A 214 24.96 -5.07 -11.80
CA ALA A 214 24.31 -5.07 -10.50
C ALA A 214 23.53 -6.38 -10.29
N SER A 215 23.74 -7.04 -9.14
CA SER A 215 23.02 -8.27 -8.83
C SER A 215 21.53 -7.98 -8.71
N LYS A 216 20.69 -8.83 -9.30
CA LYS A 216 19.22 -8.77 -9.13
C LYS A 216 18.77 -9.32 -7.77
N TYR A 217 19.67 -9.95 -7.02
CA TYR A 217 19.36 -10.70 -5.80
C TYR A 217 20.02 -10.08 -4.57
N LEU A 218 19.27 -10.02 -3.47
CA LEU A 218 19.66 -9.44 -2.18
C LEU A 218 20.85 -10.17 -1.52
N SER A 219 20.98 -11.47 -1.75
CA SER A 219 22.06 -12.29 -1.19
C SER A 219 22.29 -13.55 -2.02
N LYS A 220 23.39 -14.25 -1.73
CA LYS A 220 23.67 -15.58 -2.29
C LYS A 220 22.55 -16.57 -1.98
N TYR A 221 21.95 -16.47 -0.79
CA TYR A 221 20.79 -17.26 -0.38
C TYR A 221 19.62 -17.05 -1.35
N HIS A 222 19.19 -15.79 -1.53
CA HIS A 222 18.11 -15.43 -2.44
C HIS A 222 18.41 -15.78 -3.90
N GLY A 223 19.64 -15.50 -4.35
CA GLY A 223 20.07 -15.81 -5.70
C GLY A 223 20.14 -17.32 -5.99
N SER A 224 20.48 -18.12 -4.99
CA SER A 224 20.52 -19.58 -5.11
C SER A 224 19.11 -20.17 -5.17
N LEU A 225 18.23 -19.77 -4.25
CA LEU A 225 16.85 -20.21 -4.24
C LEU A 225 16.12 -19.84 -5.55
N ALA A 226 16.36 -18.63 -6.09
CA ALA A 226 15.81 -18.23 -7.39
C ALA A 226 16.22 -19.17 -8.51
N ARG A 227 17.52 -19.42 -8.64
CA ARG A 227 18.11 -20.27 -9.69
C ARG A 227 17.75 -21.75 -9.55
N LEU A 228 17.38 -22.19 -8.36
CA LEU A 228 16.89 -23.54 -8.07
C LEU A 228 15.36 -23.66 -8.25
N GLY A 229 14.71 -22.64 -8.82
CA GLY A 229 13.27 -22.68 -9.12
C GLY A 229 12.37 -22.50 -7.90
N PHE A 230 12.90 -22.20 -6.70
CA PHE A 230 12.07 -21.92 -5.53
C PHE A 230 11.23 -20.64 -5.71
N PHE A 231 11.61 -19.72 -6.60
CA PHE A 231 10.90 -18.45 -6.82
C PHE A 231 10.29 -18.27 -8.21
N ASP A 232 10.53 -19.20 -9.15
CA ASP A 232 10.12 -19.05 -10.55
C ASP A 232 8.86 -19.83 -10.93
N SER A 233 8.10 -20.36 -9.96
CA SER A 233 6.74 -20.77 -10.26
C SER A 233 5.78 -19.59 -10.08
N GLU A 234 4.95 -19.33 -11.09
CA GLU A 234 3.75 -18.49 -10.98
C GLU A 234 2.94 -18.86 -9.73
N LYS A 235 2.91 -20.15 -9.40
CA LYS A 235 2.27 -20.71 -8.22
C LYS A 235 2.80 -20.12 -6.91
N ASN A 236 4.12 -20.03 -6.72
CA ASN A 236 4.71 -19.48 -5.48
C ASN A 236 4.47 -17.97 -5.32
N LYS A 237 4.37 -17.21 -6.42
CA LYS A 237 3.99 -15.79 -6.38
C LYS A 237 2.53 -15.63 -5.96
N LYS A 238 1.63 -16.44 -6.53
CA LYS A 238 0.20 -16.47 -6.20
C LYS A 238 -0.03 -16.89 -4.74
N ASP A 239 0.66 -17.93 -4.27
CA ASP A 239 0.57 -18.39 -2.88
C ASP A 239 1.05 -17.32 -1.89
N ARG A 240 2.16 -16.63 -2.19
CA ARG A 240 2.65 -15.51 -1.39
C ARG A 240 1.63 -14.38 -1.35
N GLN A 241 1.05 -14.02 -2.50
CA GLN A 241 0.03 -12.99 -2.60
C GLN A 241 -1.20 -13.34 -1.74
N VAL A 242 -1.73 -14.55 -1.86
CA VAL A 242 -2.86 -15.05 -1.06
C VAL A 242 -2.55 -14.98 0.44
N LYS A 243 -1.36 -15.47 0.86
CA LYS A 243 -0.92 -15.39 2.27
C LYS A 243 -0.89 -13.96 2.78
N THR A 244 -0.34 -13.03 1.99
CA THR A 244 -0.22 -11.62 2.37
C THR A 244 -1.59 -10.96 2.53
N TRP A 245 -2.52 -11.20 1.58
CA TRP A 245 -3.90 -10.73 1.67
C TRP A 245 -4.63 -11.30 2.89
N LYS A 246 -4.50 -12.61 3.12
CA LYS A 246 -5.11 -13.30 4.27
C LYS A 246 -4.63 -12.73 5.60
N SER A 247 -3.32 -12.51 5.74
CA SER A 247 -2.72 -11.90 6.94
C SER A 247 -3.25 -10.48 7.17
N HIS A 248 -3.25 -9.63 6.13
CA HIS A 248 -3.72 -8.25 6.24
C HIS A 248 -5.20 -8.15 6.58
N LEU A 249 -6.08 -8.86 5.85
CA LEU A 249 -7.52 -8.86 6.11
C LEU A 249 -7.84 -9.41 7.51
N SER A 250 -7.13 -10.44 7.97
CA SER A 250 -7.30 -11.00 9.33
C SER A 250 -6.97 -9.97 10.41
N LYS A 251 -5.85 -9.26 10.28
CA LYS A 251 -5.44 -8.21 11.23
C LYS A 251 -6.49 -7.09 11.31
N ILE A 252 -6.98 -6.62 10.16
CA ILE A 252 -7.98 -5.55 10.10
C ILE A 252 -9.32 -6.01 10.67
N TYR A 253 -9.74 -7.24 10.37
CA TYR A 253 -10.99 -7.77 10.88
C TYR A 253 -10.94 -8.00 12.40
N LYS A 254 -9.84 -8.54 12.93
CA LYS A 254 -9.63 -8.66 14.39
C LYS A 254 -9.67 -7.29 15.08
N ARG A 255 -9.04 -6.28 14.48
CA ARG A 255 -9.12 -4.89 14.95
C ARG A 255 -10.56 -4.38 14.94
N PHE A 256 -11.29 -4.58 13.85
CA PHE A 256 -12.71 -4.24 13.76
C PHE A 256 -13.52 -4.91 14.87
N GLN A 257 -13.36 -6.22 15.09
CA GLN A 257 -14.12 -6.95 16.13
C GLN A 257 -13.88 -6.37 17.53
N CYS A 258 -12.62 -6.09 17.88
CA CYS A 258 -12.25 -5.50 19.17
C CYS A 258 -12.91 -4.13 19.37
N PHE A 259 -12.75 -3.22 18.41
CA PHE A 259 -13.33 -1.88 18.52
C PHE A 259 -14.84 -1.87 18.37
N PHE A 260 -15.41 -2.76 17.57
CA PHE A 260 -16.86 -2.89 17.43
C PHE A 260 -17.51 -3.28 18.75
N ALA A 261 -16.96 -4.27 19.46
CA ALA A 261 -17.45 -4.67 20.78
C ALA A 261 -17.41 -3.50 21.78
N LYS A 262 -16.32 -2.73 21.81
CA LYS A 262 -16.19 -1.54 22.66
C LYS A 262 -17.16 -0.43 22.26
N ALA A 263 -17.32 -0.19 20.96
CA ALA A 263 -18.19 0.84 20.39
C ALA A 263 -19.67 0.64 20.72
N MET A 264 -20.12 -0.60 21.00
CA MET A 264 -21.49 -0.88 21.44
C MET A 264 -21.86 -0.19 22.76
N SER A 265 -20.87 0.16 23.59
CA SER A 265 -21.11 0.94 24.81
C SER A 265 -21.35 2.43 24.53
N PHE A 266 -20.92 2.95 23.38
CA PHE A 266 -20.88 4.37 23.03
C PHE A 266 -20.25 5.29 24.09
N LYS A 267 -19.41 4.76 24.99
CA LYS A 267 -18.71 5.52 26.04
C LYS A 267 -17.57 6.34 25.46
N ASN A 268 -16.76 5.74 24.60
CA ASN A 268 -15.63 6.39 23.95
C ASN A 268 -15.92 6.60 22.45
N ILE A 269 -15.85 7.85 22.00
CA ILE A 269 -16.07 8.22 20.59
C ILE A 269 -15.00 7.62 19.66
N GLU A 270 -13.81 7.35 20.19
CA GLU A 270 -12.68 6.83 19.43
C GLU A 270 -12.86 5.35 19.09
N ASP A 271 -13.48 4.55 19.97
CA ASP A 271 -13.78 3.15 19.67
C ASP A 271 -14.69 3.03 18.43
N LEU A 272 -15.70 3.90 18.35
CA LEU A 272 -16.58 3.97 17.19
C LEU A 272 -15.83 4.45 15.95
N HIS A 273 -14.96 5.46 16.09
CA HIS A 273 -14.11 5.92 15.00
C HIS A 273 -13.22 4.80 14.45
N GLN A 274 -12.53 4.07 15.32
CA GLN A 274 -11.62 2.99 14.96
C GLN A 274 -12.35 1.79 14.33
N ALA A 275 -13.54 1.44 14.82
CA ALA A 275 -14.39 0.44 14.18
C ALA A 275 -14.75 0.85 12.74
N ARG A 276 -15.15 2.12 12.54
CA ARG A 276 -15.47 2.66 11.20
C ARG A 276 -14.26 2.75 10.28
N VAL A 277 -13.08 3.08 10.80
CA VAL A 277 -11.83 3.10 10.03
C VAL A 277 -11.50 1.69 9.54
N SER A 278 -11.60 0.70 10.42
CA SER A 278 -11.35 -0.71 10.08
C SER A 278 -12.33 -1.21 9.01
N LEU A 279 -13.63 -0.92 9.12
CA LEU A 279 -14.63 -1.26 8.09
C LEU A 279 -14.36 -0.55 6.77
N ARG A 280 -13.93 0.71 6.79
CA ARG A 280 -13.56 1.44 5.57
C ARG A 280 -12.39 0.78 4.87
N GLN A 281 -11.37 0.39 5.64
CA GLN A 281 -10.20 -0.31 5.12
C GLN A 281 -10.59 -1.66 4.52
N LEU A 282 -11.44 -2.44 5.20
CA LEU A 282 -12.00 -3.67 4.65
C LEU A 282 -12.74 -3.42 3.33
N LEU A 283 -13.63 -2.42 3.27
CA LEU A 283 -14.36 -2.09 2.04
C LEU A 283 -13.43 -1.69 0.90
N THR A 284 -12.37 -0.92 1.18
CA THR A 284 -11.37 -0.60 0.16
C THR A 284 -10.68 -1.86 -0.35
N LEU A 285 -10.20 -2.73 0.53
CA LEU A 285 -9.52 -3.97 0.14
C LEU A 285 -10.43 -4.94 -0.61
N LEU A 286 -11.68 -5.10 -0.16
CA LEU A 286 -12.68 -5.93 -0.85
C LEU A 286 -13.10 -5.32 -2.20
N ASP A 287 -13.00 -4.00 -2.41
CA ASP A 287 -13.17 -3.39 -3.74
C ASP A 287 -12.10 -3.89 -4.71
N PHE A 288 -10.85 -4.03 -4.27
CA PHE A 288 -9.76 -4.54 -5.12
C PHE A 288 -9.94 -6.01 -5.51
N LEU A 289 -10.63 -6.80 -4.69
CA LEU A 289 -10.96 -8.20 -4.99
C LEU A 289 -12.23 -8.36 -5.85
N GLN A 290 -12.94 -7.27 -6.14
CA GLN A 290 -14.12 -7.29 -7.00
C GLN A 290 -13.70 -7.04 -8.45
N PHE A 291 -13.31 -8.13 -9.12
CA PHE A 291 -13.12 -8.21 -10.56
C PHE A 291 -13.87 -9.42 -11.10
N GLU A 292 -14.12 -9.45 -12.40
CA GLU A 292 -14.85 -10.55 -13.02
C GLU A 292 -14.01 -11.83 -13.03
N HIS A 293 -14.66 -12.94 -12.68
CA HIS A 293 -14.03 -14.25 -12.54
C HIS A 293 -14.81 -15.27 -13.36
N LYS A 294 -14.12 -16.32 -13.87
CA LYS A 294 -14.75 -17.39 -14.67
C LYS A 294 -15.97 -18.01 -13.98
N ASP A 295 -15.89 -18.16 -12.66
CA ASP A 295 -17.03 -18.51 -11.82
C ASP A 295 -17.59 -17.27 -11.11
N PRO A 296 -18.80 -16.80 -11.45
CA PRO A 296 -19.42 -15.62 -10.86
C PRO A 296 -19.89 -15.84 -9.42
N THR A 297 -19.89 -17.07 -8.89
CA THR A 297 -20.38 -17.35 -7.52
C THR A 297 -19.51 -16.68 -6.45
N HIS A 298 -18.18 -16.71 -6.61
CA HIS A 298 -17.23 -16.06 -5.70
C HIS A 298 -17.47 -14.55 -5.64
N LEU A 299 -17.61 -13.90 -6.80
CA LEU A 299 -17.90 -12.47 -6.89
C LEU A 299 -19.25 -12.12 -6.26
N LYS A 300 -20.31 -12.92 -6.52
CA LYS A 300 -21.63 -12.72 -5.90
C LYS A 300 -21.59 -12.85 -4.37
N ARG A 301 -20.84 -13.82 -3.83
CA ARG A 301 -20.64 -13.99 -2.38
C ARG A 301 -19.89 -12.79 -1.78
N LEU A 302 -18.80 -12.37 -2.43
CA LEU A 302 -18.04 -11.18 -2.04
C LEU A 302 -18.93 -9.93 -2.02
N GLN A 303 -19.72 -9.69 -3.06
CA GLN A 303 -20.64 -8.55 -3.13
C GLN A 303 -21.69 -8.58 -2.02
N ARG A 304 -22.25 -9.76 -1.68
CA ARG A 304 -23.17 -9.92 -0.54
C ARG A 304 -22.49 -9.56 0.79
N LEU A 305 -21.26 -10.02 1.00
CA LEU A 305 -20.46 -9.69 2.18
C LEU A 305 -20.19 -8.17 2.26
N THR A 306 -19.69 -7.59 1.18
CA THR A 306 -19.43 -6.14 1.04
C THR A 306 -20.67 -5.32 1.33
N LYS A 307 -21.85 -5.71 0.80
CA LYS A 307 -23.13 -5.05 1.10
C LYS A 307 -23.46 -5.06 2.60
N LYS A 308 -23.26 -6.19 3.30
CA LYS A 308 -23.46 -6.23 4.76
C LYS A 308 -22.49 -5.32 5.51
N ILE A 309 -21.21 -5.32 5.12
CA ILE A 309 -20.19 -4.43 5.71
C ILE A 309 -20.56 -2.95 5.48
N GLN A 310 -21.07 -2.59 4.29
CA GLN A 310 -21.56 -1.24 4.00
C GLN A 310 -22.74 -0.82 4.88
N LEU A 311 -23.69 -1.73 5.14
CA LEU A 311 -24.82 -1.46 6.03
C LEU A 311 -24.36 -1.20 7.47
N ILE A 312 -23.41 -1.98 7.98
CA ILE A 312 -22.80 -1.77 9.30
C ILE A 312 -22.08 -0.40 9.32
N GLN A 313 -21.27 -0.13 8.29
CA GLN A 313 -20.54 1.13 8.14
C GLN A 313 -21.45 2.35 8.10
N LYS A 314 -22.61 2.27 7.41
CA LYS A 314 -23.64 3.32 7.35
C LYS A 314 -24.33 3.52 8.71
N ARG A 315 -24.54 2.44 9.47
CA ARG A 315 -25.20 2.52 10.78
C ARG A 315 -24.31 3.18 11.84
N LEU A 316 -23.04 2.77 11.91
CA LEU A 316 -22.02 3.46 12.71
C LEU A 316 -21.78 4.90 12.19
N GLY A 317 -21.89 5.06 10.87
CA GLY A 317 -22.13 6.29 10.12
C GLY A 317 -22.83 7.41 10.90
N ALA A 318 -24.13 7.20 11.03
CA ALA A 318 -25.07 8.17 11.58
C ALA A 318 -24.71 8.64 12.99
N VAL A 319 -24.06 7.81 13.81
CA VAL A 319 -23.64 8.22 15.18
C VAL A 319 -22.35 9.04 15.12
N ARG A 320 -21.33 8.59 14.38
CA ARG A 320 -20.05 9.32 14.31
C ARG A 320 -20.23 10.71 13.73
N ASP A 321 -21.07 10.85 12.72
CA ASP A 321 -21.25 12.11 12.02
C ASP A 321 -21.80 13.17 13.00
N LEU A 322 -22.71 12.76 13.90
CA LEU A 322 -23.18 13.56 15.03
C LEU A 322 -22.11 13.78 16.11
N ASP A 323 -21.29 12.77 16.43
CA ASP A 323 -20.17 12.94 17.38
C ASP A 323 -19.15 13.98 16.87
N VAL A 324 -18.78 13.94 15.59
CA VAL A 324 -17.89 14.95 14.96
C VAL A 324 -18.53 16.34 15.04
N LEU A 325 -19.80 16.45 14.67
CA LEU A 325 -20.49 17.75 14.62
C LEU A 325 -20.62 18.37 16.01
N ILE A 326 -21.01 17.59 17.02
CA ILE A 326 -21.09 18.04 18.42
C ILE A 326 -19.71 18.48 18.93
N GLU A 327 -18.67 17.71 18.64
CA GLU A 327 -17.30 18.05 19.06
C GLU A 327 -16.79 19.33 18.38
N LYS A 328 -17.11 19.52 17.09
CA LYS A 328 -16.77 20.75 16.36
C LYS A 328 -17.46 21.97 16.98
N ILE A 329 -18.78 21.93 17.16
CA ILE A 329 -19.54 23.03 17.76
C ILE A 329 -19.02 23.35 19.16
N LYS A 330 -18.74 22.34 20.00
CA LYS A 330 -18.18 22.56 21.34
C LYS A 330 -16.85 23.31 21.31
N ARG A 331 -15.95 22.96 20.39
CA ARG A 331 -14.66 23.64 20.23
C ARG A 331 -14.87 25.08 19.78
N ASP A 332 -15.76 25.29 18.80
CA ASP A 332 -16.07 26.61 18.25
C ASP A 332 -16.72 27.54 19.31
N THR A 333 -17.54 27.02 20.23
CA THR A 333 -18.16 27.80 21.33
C THR A 333 -17.16 28.13 22.46
N SER A 334 -16.08 27.35 22.62
CA SER A 334 -15.04 27.60 23.64
C SER A 334 -13.93 28.58 23.21
N ASP A 335 -13.94 29.03 21.95
CA ASP A 335 -12.99 30.01 21.43
C ASP A 335 -13.48 31.44 21.74
N SER A 336 -12.97 32.03 22.83
CA SER A 336 -13.36 33.32 23.41
C SER A 336 -13.04 34.57 22.56
N SER A 337 -12.56 34.38 21.33
CA SER A 337 -12.17 35.45 20.40
C SER A 337 -13.33 36.04 19.56
N ARG A 338 -14.54 35.48 19.66
CA ARG A 338 -15.74 36.00 18.97
C ARG A 338 -16.63 36.80 19.94
N GLN A 339 -16.57 38.13 19.84
CA GLN A 339 -17.32 39.08 20.68
C GLN A 339 -18.82 39.21 20.34
N ASP A 340 -19.31 38.62 19.25
CA ASP A 340 -20.72 38.68 18.86
C ASP A 340 -21.44 37.35 19.21
N ASN A 341 -22.17 37.34 20.32
CA ASN A 341 -22.72 36.14 20.97
C ASN A 341 -23.89 35.50 20.20
N PRO A 342 -23.98 34.15 20.13
CA PRO A 342 -25.22 33.50 20.55
C PRO A 342 -25.00 32.19 21.33
N GLN A 343 -24.34 32.23 22.51
CA GLN A 343 -24.16 31.09 23.44
C GLN A 343 -25.46 30.32 23.75
N ILE A 344 -26.63 30.97 23.70
CA ILE A 344 -27.94 30.34 23.90
C ILE A 344 -28.39 29.51 22.69
N PHE A 345 -28.09 29.94 21.46
CA PHE A 345 -28.40 29.19 20.24
C PHE A 345 -27.53 27.93 20.16
N ASP A 346 -26.25 28.06 20.49
CA ASP A 346 -25.31 26.94 20.57
C ASP A 346 -25.74 25.91 21.63
N ALA A 347 -26.19 26.36 22.81
CA ALA A 347 -26.68 25.46 23.85
C ALA A 347 -27.94 24.68 23.42
N ARG A 348 -28.90 25.34 22.77
CA ARG A 348 -30.13 24.69 22.26
C ARG A 348 -29.82 23.74 21.09
N LEU A 349 -28.97 24.16 20.15
CA LEU A 349 -28.52 23.33 19.03
C LEU A 349 -27.75 22.10 19.53
N LEU A 350 -26.85 22.26 20.51
CA LEU A 350 -26.15 21.17 21.16
C LEU A 350 -27.12 20.20 21.85
N ALA A 351 -28.15 20.71 22.55
CA ALA A 351 -29.17 19.86 23.16
C ALA A 351 -29.95 19.04 22.11
N LEU A 352 -30.33 19.65 20.99
CA LEU A 352 -30.99 18.97 19.86
C LEU A 352 -30.08 17.90 19.25
N LEU A 353 -28.82 18.23 18.93
CA LEU A 353 -27.86 17.27 18.38
C LEU A 353 -27.56 16.13 19.35
N GLN A 354 -27.53 16.40 20.65
CA GLN A 354 -27.39 15.35 21.66
C GLN A 354 -28.60 14.42 21.71
N LYS A 355 -29.82 14.95 21.55
CA LYS A 355 -31.05 14.16 21.43
C LYS A 355 -31.03 13.30 20.17
N GLU A 356 -30.70 13.88 19.01
CA GLU A 356 -30.54 13.15 17.75
C GLU A 356 -29.47 12.06 17.86
N ARG A 357 -28.36 12.34 18.54
CA ARG A 357 -27.32 11.35 18.78
C ARG A 357 -27.83 10.20 19.65
N LYS A 358 -28.61 10.46 20.70
CA LYS A 358 -29.24 9.41 21.52
C LYS A 358 -30.16 8.52 20.67
N ILE A 359 -30.98 9.12 19.81
CA ILE A 359 -31.86 8.39 18.87
C ILE A 359 -31.03 7.55 17.88
N ALA A 360 -29.97 8.14 17.31
CA ALA A 360 -29.08 7.45 16.40
C ALA A 360 -28.36 6.27 17.07
N ARG A 361 -27.95 6.42 18.34
CA ARG A 361 -27.37 5.33 19.16
C ARG A 361 -28.39 4.23 19.39
N PHE A 362 -29.59 4.56 19.85
CA PHE A 362 -30.67 3.59 20.08
C PHE A 362 -30.99 2.77 18.82
N LYS A 363 -31.24 3.45 17.69
CA LYS A 363 -31.49 2.80 16.40
C LYS A 363 -30.29 1.95 15.95
N SER A 364 -29.05 2.29 16.36
CA SER A 364 -27.83 1.49 16.06
C SER A 364 -27.73 0.26 16.93
N LEU A 365 -28.00 0.36 18.23
CA LEU A 365 -28.06 -0.79 19.14
C LEU A 365 -29.10 -1.81 18.71
N ALA A 366 -30.25 -1.37 18.20
CA ALA A 366 -31.28 -2.27 17.69
C ALA A 366 -30.86 -2.98 16.39
N ARG A 367 -30.24 -2.26 15.45
CA ARG A 367 -29.98 -2.79 14.09
C ARG A 367 -28.63 -3.49 13.93
N LEU A 368 -27.59 -3.05 14.63
CA LEU A 368 -26.23 -3.60 14.48
C LEU A 368 -26.13 -5.09 14.82
N PRO A 369 -26.73 -5.62 15.90
CA PRO A 369 -26.72 -7.06 16.19
C PRO A 369 -27.40 -7.90 15.10
N GLN A 370 -28.42 -7.34 14.44
CA GLN A 370 -29.10 -8.01 13.32
C GLN A 370 -28.22 -8.06 12.07
N LEU A 371 -27.39 -7.03 11.85
CA LEU A 371 -26.48 -6.96 10.70
C LEU A 371 -25.20 -7.79 10.93
N TYR A 372 -24.62 -7.70 12.12
CA TYR A 372 -23.43 -8.42 12.56
C TYR A 372 -23.82 -9.68 13.36
N ASN A 373 -24.55 -10.57 12.69
CA ASN A 373 -25.10 -11.80 13.28
C ASN A 373 -24.29 -13.05 12.88
N ARG A 374 -24.76 -14.23 13.30
CA ARG A 374 -24.15 -15.53 12.93
C ARG A 374 -24.03 -15.71 11.41
N GLN A 375 -25.02 -15.26 10.64
CA GLN A 375 -24.98 -15.33 9.17
C GLN A 375 -23.85 -14.46 8.59
N PHE A 376 -23.61 -13.26 9.13
CA PHE A 376 -22.46 -12.43 8.74
C PHE A 376 -21.14 -13.16 9.03
N GLN A 377 -21.00 -13.74 10.23
CA GLN A 377 -19.79 -14.48 10.60
C GLN A 377 -19.57 -15.70 9.69
N SER A 378 -20.65 -16.40 9.31
CA SER A 378 -20.59 -17.50 8.34
C SER A 378 -20.12 -17.01 6.98
N LEU A 379 -20.66 -15.91 6.46
CA LEU A 379 -20.22 -15.32 5.19
C LEU A 379 -18.74 -14.91 5.22
N TRP A 380 -18.28 -14.32 6.33
CA TRP A 380 -16.87 -13.95 6.49
C TRP A 380 -15.96 -15.19 6.52
N LYS A 381 -16.33 -16.22 7.29
CA LYS A 381 -15.58 -17.49 7.35
C LYS A 381 -15.54 -18.19 5.99
N GLN A 382 -16.68 -18.20 5.29
CA GLN A 382 -16.79 -18.77 3.95
C GLN A 382 -15.89 -18.02 2.96
N PHE A 383 -15.93 -16.69 2.97
CA PHE A 383 -15.05 -15.86 2.15
C PHE A 383 -13.57 -16.21 2.35
N PHE A 384 -13.12 -16.37 3.61
CA PHE A 384 -11.73 -16.72 3.92
C PHE A 384 -11.33 -18.14 3.51
N ARG A 385 -12.28 -19.06 3.47
CA ARG A 385 -12.04 -20.48 3.16
C ARG A 385 -12.08 -20.73 1.66
N ASP A 386 -13.10 -20.22 0.98
CA ASP A 386 -13.47 -20.67 -0.36
C ASP A 386 -13.23 -19.58 -1.43
N ASP A 387 -13.31 -18.29 -1.07
CA ASP A 387 -13.31 -17.21 -2.06
C ASP A 387 -11.97 -16.47 -2.14
N LEU A 388 -11.31 -16.25 -1.00
CA LEU A 388 -10.13 -15.37 -0.93
C LEU A 388 -8.95 -15.90 -1.73
N GLU A 389 -8.70 -17.21 -1.74
CA GLU A 389 -7.57 -17.80 -2.46
C GLU A 389 -7.68 -17.54 -3.97
N ILE A 390 -8.86 -17.79 -4.52
CA ILE A 390 -9.18 -17.58 -5.93
C ILE A 390 -9.08 -16.09 -6.28
N LEU A 391 -9.70 -15.23 -5.49
CA LEU A 391 -9.76 -13.79 -5.76
C LEU A 391 -8.42 -13.08 -5.55
N ALA A 392 -7.63 -13.45 -4.54
CA ALA A 392 -6.35 -12.82 -4.28
C ALA A 392 -5.24 -13.27 -5.24
N THR A 393 -5.42 -14.43 -5.89
CA THR A 393 -4.49 -14.98 -6.90
C THR A 393 -4.51 -14.19 -8.21
N GLN A 394 -5.64 -13.57 -8.56
CA GLN A 394 -5.85 -12.87 -9.83
C GLN A 394 -5.97 -11.35 -9.67
N VAL A 395 -5.72 -10.82 -8.47
CA VAL A 395 -5.89 -9.39 -8.21
C VAL A 395 -4.84 -8.55 -8.93
N GLN A 396 -5.31 -7.63 -9.78
CA GLN A 396 -4.49 -6.68 -10.52
C GLN A 396 -4.53 -5.29 -9.87
N ALA A 397 -3.86 -5.16 -8.72
CA ALA A 397 -3.94 -3.94 -7.91
C ALA A 397 -3.39 -2.69 -8.62
N GLU A 398 -2.25 -2.80 -9.30
CA GLU A 398 -1.61 -1.69 -10.02
C GLU A 398 -2.47 -1.23 -11.21
N GLU A 399 -3.03 -2.16 -11.97
CA GLU A 399 -3.91 -1.84 -13.10
C GLU A 399 -5.19 -1.12 -12.64
N LYS A 400 -5.82 -1.59 -11.55
CA LYS A 400 -6.99 -0.91 -10.96
C LYS A 400 -6.65 0.49 -10.43
N LEU A 401 -5.48 0.68 -9.83
CA LEU A 401 -5.01 2.00 -9.40
C LEU A 401 -4.78 2.93 -10.59
N HIS A 402 -4.17 2.42 -11.65
CA HIS A 402 -3.94 3.17 -12.88
C HIS A 402 -5.27 3.63 -13.48
N ARG A 403 -6.26 2.74 -13.60
CA ARG A 403 -7.63 3.08 -14.04
C ARG A 403 -8.27 4.17 -13.18
N LEU A 404 -8.20 4.07 -11.86
CA LEU A 404 -8.72 5.10 -10.96
C LEU A 404 -8.02 6.46 -11.13
N LYS A 405 -6.70 6.46 -11.39
CA LYS A 405 -5.94 7.68 -11.68
C LYS A 405 -6.41 8.32 -13.00
N GLN A 406 -6.64 7.51 -14.03
CA GLN A 406 -7.17 7.98 -15.32
C GLN A 406 -8.57 8.56 -15.18
N ASP A 407 -9.49 7.87 -14.49
CA ASP A 407 -10.84 8.37 -14.21
C ASP A 407 -10.80 9.75 -13.53
N PHE A 408 -9.85 9.94 -12.61
CA PHE A 408 -9.65 11.20 -11.94
C PHE A 408 -9.19 12.30 -12.89
N GLN A 409 -8.21 12.00 -13.74
CA GLN A 409 -7.72 12.95 -14.75
C GLN A 409 -8.82 13.34 -15.74
N MET A 410 -9.59 12.37 -16.24
CA MET A 410 -10.70 12.62 -17.17
C MET A 410 -11.79 13.50 -16.54
N LEU A 411 -12.21 13.16 -15.33
CA LEU A 411 -13.22 13.93 -14.61
C LEU A 411 -12.71 15.35 -14.28
N PHE A 412 -11.43 15.50 -13.98
CA PHE A 412 -10.81 16.79 -13.74
C PHE A 412 -10.81 17.67 -15.00
N MET A 413 -10.50 17.11 -16.17
CA MET A 413 -10.61 17.82 -17.44
C MET A 413 -12.05 18.21 -17.76
N ALA A 414 -13.01 17.31 -17.54
CA ALA A 414 -14.43 17.60 -17.73
C ALA A 414 -14.89 18.74 -16.81
N PHE A 415 -14.37 18.81 -15.57
CA PHE A 415 -14.61 19.93 -14.66
C PHE A 415 -14.03 21.23 -15.19
N GLN A 416 -12.79 21.24 -15.70
CA GLN A 416 -12.19 22.43 -16.29
C GLN A 416 -13.02 22.97 -17.48
N SER A 417 -13.47 22.10 -18.37
CA SER A 417 -14.34 22.47 -19.49
C SER A 417 -15.69 23.04 -19.01
N SER A 418 -16.31 22.41 -18.01
CA SER A 418 -17.55 22.88 -17.40
C SER A 418 -17.39 24.24 -16.70
N LYS A 419 -16.30 24.42 -15.95
CA LYS A 419 -15.95 25.68 -15.27
C LYS A 419 -15.78 26.81 -16.30
N LYS A 420 -15.10 26.55 -17.42
CA LYS A 420 -14.92 27.54 -18.50
C LYS A 420 -16.23 27.89 -19.20
N LYS A 421 -17.11 26.90 -19.44
CA LYS A 421 -18.35 27.09 -20.18
C LYS A 421 -19.49 27.71 -19.35
N TYR A 422 -19.61 27.30 -18.09
CA TYR A 422 -20.78 27.63 -17.25
C TYR A 422 -20.42 28.41 -15.98
N GLY A 423 -19.13 28.59 -15.69
CA GLY A 423 -18.67 29.13 -14.41
C GLY A 423 -18.53 28.06 -13.32
N LEU A 424 -17.90 28.45 -12.21
CA LEU A 424 -17.60 27.56 -11.08
C LEU A 424 -18.86 27.13 -10.32
N HIS A 425 -19.70 28.08 -9.96
CA HIS A 425 -20.85 27.85 -9.09
C HIS A 425 -22.03 27.14 -9.78
N HIS A 426 -21.96 26.98 -11.11
CA HIS A 426 -23.00 26.31 -11.87
C HIS A 426 -23.19 24.85 -11.41
N PRO A 427 -24.45 24.35 -11.30
CA PRO A 427 -24.73 23.00 -10.82
C PRO A 427 -23.94 21.90 -11.53
N LYS A 428 -23.73 22.01 -12.85
CA LYS A 428 -22.93 21.04 -13.64
C LYS A 428 -21.46 21.00 -13.21
N SER A 429 -20.84 22.15 -12.94
CA SER A 429 -19.46 22.24 -12.47
C SER A 429 -19.33 21.72 -11.04
N MET A 430 -20.28 22.08 -10.16
CA MET A 430 -20.28 21.65 -8.76
C MET A 430 -20.52 20.15 -8.59
N LYS A 431 -21.36 19.53 -9.43
CA LYS A 431 -21.53 18.07 -9.46
C LYS A 431 -20.21 17.36 -9.78
N LYS A 432 -19.48 17.83 -10.80
CA LYS A 432 -18.16 17.28 -11.17
C LYS A 432 -17.14 17.47 -10.04
N LEU A 433 -17.09 18.64 -9.40
CA LEU A 433 -16.21 18.91 -8.26
C LEU A 433 -16.48 17.98 -7.06
N HIS A 434 -17.76 17.73 -6.76
CA HIS A 434 -18.13 16.75 -5.73
C HIS A 434 -17.65 15.34 -6.09
N ARG A 435 -17.77 14.94 -7.36
CA ARG A 435 -17.30 13.63 -7.82
C ARG A 435 -15.77 13.52 -7.77
N ILE A 436 -15.04 14.58 -8.10
CA ILE A 436 -13.57 14.67 -7.93
C ILE A 436 -13.22 14.44 -6.46
N ARG A 437 -13.94 15.06 -5.52
CA ARG A 437 -13.73 14.84 -4.07
C ARG A 437 -13.93 13.38 -3.65
N LEU A 438 -14.98 12.73 -4.15
CA LEU A 438 -15.21 11.30 -3.88
C LEU A 438 -14.08 10.44 -4.43
N LEU A 439 -13.58 10.75 -5.62
CA LEU A 439 -12.52 9.99 -6.27
C LEU A 439 -11.15 10.23 -5.64
N CYS A 440 -10.81 11.47 -5.23
CA CYS A 440 -9.66 11.77 -4.38
C CYS A 440 -9.66 10.93 -3.11
N LYS A 441 -10.82 10.87 -2.44
CA LYS A 441 -10.99 10.05 -1.23
C LYS A 441 -10.79 8.56 -1.53
N LYS A 442 -11.30 8.07 -2.66
CA LYS A 442 -11.10 6.68 -3.10
C LYS A 442 -9.61 6.40 -3.38
N LEU A 443 -8.93 7.25 -4.15
CA LEU A 443 -7.50 7.15 -4.47
C LEU A 443 -6.60 7.23 -3.24
N ARG A 444 -6.86 8.17 -2.32
CA ARG A 444 -6.16 8.28 -1.03
C ARG A 444 -6.21 6.96 -0.26
N TYR A 445 -7.41 6.38 -0.09
CA TYR A 445 -7.55 5.14 0.66
C TYR A 445 -7.01 3.93 -0.10
N ALA A 446 -7.17 3.90 -1.42
CA ALA A 446 -6.60 2.87 -2.28
C ALA A 446 -5.08 2.81 -2.08
N TYR A 447 -4.36 3.90 -2.38
CA TYR A 447 -2.91 3.99 -2.18
C TYR A 447 -2.48 3.72 -0.74
N LYS A 448 -3.21 4.25 0.26
CA LYS A 448 -2.88 4.02 1.67
C LYS A 448 -2.99 2.55 2.08
N TYR A 449 -4.02 1.84 1.64
CA TYR A 449 -4.34 0.52 2.17
C TYR A 449 -3.83 -0.63 1.31
N ILE A 450 -3.57 -0.41 0.02
CA ILE A 450 -3.09 -1.43 -0.91
C ILE A 450 -1.55 -1.47 -1.01
N ALA A 451 -0.84 -0.57 -0.32
CA ALA A 451 0.62 -0.43 -0.36
C ALA A 451 1.38 -1.76 -0.16
N PHE A 452 0.83 -2.67 0.64
CA PHE A 452 1.45 -3.97 0.94
C PHE A 452 1.54 -4.95 -0.23
N VAL A 453 0.89 -4.67 -1.36
CA VAL A 453 0.97 -5.50 -2.59
C VAL A 453 1.55 -4.75 -3.79
N LEU A 454 1.97 -3.49 -3.63
CA LEU A 454 2.56 -2.72 -4.72
C LEU A 454 4.07 -2.93 -4.76
N ALA A 455 4.66 -2.87 -5.97
CA ALA A 455 6.11 -2.96 -6.13
C ALA A 455 6.87 -1.68 -5.67
N TYR A 456 6.15 -0.63 -5.31
CA TYR A 456 6.65 0.69 -4.93
C TYR A 456 5.91 1.23 -3.70
N ASP A 457 6.51 2.19 -2.98
CA ASP A 457 5.84 2.86 -1.86
C ASP A 457 4.90 3.97 -2.38
N PRO A 458 3.57 3.86 -2.19
CA PRO A 458 2.60 4.86 -2.63
C PRO A 458 2.38 5.98 -1.60
N SER A 459 3.16 6.06 -0.51
CA SER A 459 2.91 6.99 0.60
C SER A 459 2.84 8.46 0.17
N THR A 460 3.71 8.87 -0.76
CA THR A 460 3.72 10.23 -1.34
C THR A 460 2.43 10.51 -2.12
N LEU A 461 1.96 9.57 -2.94
CA LEU A 461 0.70 9.69 -3.68
C LEU A 461 -0.50 9.74 -2.72
N ALA A 462 -0.53 8.88 -1.70
CA ALA A 462 -1.58 8.90 -0.69
C ALA A 462 -1.65 10.26 0.05
N LYS A 463 -0.50 10.86 0.37
CA LYS A 463 -0.40 12.21 0.96
C LYS A 463 -0.87 13.30 0.00
N GLN A 464 -0.53 13.20 -1.28
CA GLN A 464 -0.99 14.14 -2.31
C GLN A 464 -2.51 14.16 -2.42
N TYR A 465 -3.15 13.00 -2.56
CA TYR A 465 -4.62 12.92 -2.59
C TYR A 465 -5.29 13.33 -1.26
N ALA A 466 -4.59 13.19 -0.13
CA ALA A 466 -5.07 13.74 1.14
C ALA A 466 -5.10 15.28 1.12
N ARG A 467 -4.02 15.94 0.67
CA ARG A 467 -3.98 17.41 0.52
C ARG A 467 -5.07 17.91 -0.44
N MET A 468 -5.25 17.24 -1.57
CA MET A 468 -6.33 17.57 -2.51
C MET A 468 -7.72 17.41 -1.87
N GLN A 469 -7.91 16.36 -1.05
CA GLN A 469 -9.16 16.12 -0.35
C GLN A 469 -9.46 17.23 0.68
N ASP A 470 -8.44 17.75 1.36
CA ASP A 470 -8.59 18.82 2.35
C ASP A 470 -9.06 20.11 1.68
N VAL A 471 -8.41 20.51 0.59
CA VAL A 471 -8.82 21.67 -0.25
C VAL A 471 -10.26 21.53 -0.76
N LEU A 472 -10.65 20.35 -1.24
CA LEU A 472 -12.02 20.06 -1.68
C LEU A 472 -13.02 19.97 -0.52
N GLY A 473 -12.55 19.69 0.69
CA GLY A 473 -13.34 19.71 1.92
C GLY A 473 -13.75 21.13 2.29
N ASP A 474 -12.78 22.04 2.34
CA ASP A 474 -12.99 23.44 2.65
C ASP A 474 -14.00 24.08 1.68
N LEU A 475 -13.82 23.83 0.37
CA LEU A 475 -14.76 24.26 -0.68
C LEU A 475 -16.20 23.79 -0.45
N ASN A 476 -16.37 22.55 0.00
CA ASN A 476 -17.69 21.98 0.25
C ASN A 476 -18.32 22.54 1.53
N ASP A 477 -17.50 22.82 2.55
CA ASP A 477 -17.96 23.39 3.81
C ASP A 477 -18.38 24.86 3.64
N LEU A 478 -17.62 25.66 2.88
CA LEU A 478 -17.99 27.03 2.49
C LEU A 478 -19.32 27.07 1.72
N ARG A 479 -19.56 26.10 0.84
CA ARG A 479 -20.84 25.98 0.12
C ARG A 479 -22.00 25.61 1.05
N ASN A 480 -21.79 24.65 1.95
CA ASN A 480 -22.81 24.26 2.92
C ASN A 480 -23.19 25.45 3.81
N PHE A 481 -22.22 26.30 4.16
CA PHE A 481 -22.45 27.55 4.87
C PHE A 481 -23.33 28.51 4.06
N LYS A 482 -23.02 28.75 2.78
CA LYS A 482 -23.85 29.59 1.89
C LYS A 482 -25.31 29.09 1.80
N ARG A 483 -25.51 27.78 1.63
CA ARG A 483 -26.85 27.17 1.55
C ARG A 483 -27.63 27.22 2.87
N LEU A 484 -26.96 27.04 4.00
CA LEU A 484 -27.57 27.20 5.32
C LEU A 484 -28.03 28.65 5.53
N HIS A 485 -27.22 29.60 5.06
CA HIS A 485 -27.50 31.03 5.14
C HIS A 485 -28.67 31.48 4.25
N GLU A 486 -28.77 31.00 3.00
CA GLU A 486 -29.93 31.24 2.11
C GLU A 486 -31.25 30.81 2.77
N ASN A 487 -31.23 29.71 3.51
CA ASN A 487 -32.40 29.23 4.26
C ASN A 487 -32.70 30.07 5.52
N LEU A 488 -31.67 30.53 6.25
CA LEU A 488 -31.83 31.39 7.43
C LEU A 488 -32.42 32.77 7.07
N HIS A 489 -32.11 33.29 5.89
CA HIS A 489 -32.69 34.53 5.36
C HIS A 489 -34.21 34.42 5.15
N THR A 490 -34.69 33.20 4.88
CA THR A 490 -36.10 32.90 4.63
C THR A 490 -36.89 32.73 5.94
N ASP A 491 -36.30 32.10 6.95
CA ASP A 491 -36.97 31.76 8.22
C ASP A 491 -36.80 32.82 9.34
N TYR A 492 -35.75 33.66 9.29
CA TYR A 492 -35.40 34.59 10.39
C TYR A 492 -35.05 36.03 9.93
N GLY A 493 -35.43 36.41 8.70
CA GLY A 493 -35.09 37.70 8.10
C GLY A 493 -35.45 38.95 8.92
N ALA A 494 -36.44 38.84 9.82
CA ALA A 494 -36.86 39.94 10.71
C ALA A 494 -35.89 40.22 11.88
N LEU A 495 -35.14 39.22 12.36
CA LEU A 495 -34.25 39.34 13.54
C LEU A 495 -32.82 39.73 13.17
N PHE A 496 -32.36 39.38 11.96
CA PHE A 496 -30.98 39.58 11.51
C PHE A 496 -30.87 40.41 10.22
N GLY A 497 -32.00 40.94 9.71
CA GLY A 497 -32.10 41.60 8.40
C GLY A 497 -31.06 42.68 8.08
N PRO A 498 -30.69 43.60 9.00
CA PRO A 498 -29.66 44.61 8.76
C PRO A 498 -28.25 44.01 8.70
N PHE A 499 -27.87 43.20 9.69
CA PHE A 499 -26.56 42.53 9.75
C PHE A 499 -26.30 41.65 8.52
N ILE A 500 -27.33 40.90 8.11
CA ILE A 500 -27.32 40.04 6.94
C ILE A 500 -27.14 40.88 5.66
N ARG A 501 -27.93 41.95 5.48
CA ARG A 501 -27.87 42.82 4.29
C ARG A 501 -26.50 43.48 4.10
N ASP A 502 -25.85 43.91 5.18
CA ASP A 502 -24.59 44.66 5.13
C ASP A 502 -23.35 43.77 5.01
N ASN A 503 -23.43 42.50 5.44
CA ASN A 503 -22.27 41.59 5.47
C ASN A 503 -22.33 40.46 4.42
N ILE A 504 -23.52 40.15 3.83
CA ILE A 504 -23.65 39.13 2.78
C ILE A 504 -22.65 39.35 1.64
N PRO A 505 -22.59 40.53 0.98
CA PRO A 505 -21.76 40.68 -0.21
C PRO A 505 -20.28 40.46 0.11
N ARG A 506 -19.86 40.86 1.32
CA ARG A 506 -18.50 40.68 1.84
C ARG A 506 -18.20 39.21 2.13
N ILE A 507 -19.12 38.48 2.75
CA ILE A 507 -18.99 37.03 3.02
C ILE A 507 -18.98 36.23 1.73
N GLU A 508 -19.86 36.55 0.78
CA GLU A 508 -19.90 35.90 -0.54
C GLU A 508 -18.60 36.13 -1.32
N ALA A 509 -18.07 37.36 -1.31
CA ALA A 509 -16.78 37.67 -1.94
C ALA A 509 -15.61 36.92 -1.29
N VAL A 510 -15.60 36.76 0.04
CA VAL A 510 -14.57 35.96 0.74
C VAL A 510 -14.69 34.48 0.36
N ILE A 511 -15.90 33.93 0.32
CA ILE A 511 -16.16 32.54 -0.10
C ILE A 511 -15.70 32.31 -1.53
N GLU A 512 -16.01 33.23 -2.45
CA GLU A 512 -15.66 33.13 -3.86
C GLU A 512 -14.14 33.22 -4.07
N ASN A 513 -13.46 34.16 -3.38
CA ASN A 513 -12.01 34.27 -3.40
C ASN A 513 -11.32 33.01 -2.85
N GLN A 514 -11.79 32.49 -1.71
CA GLN A 514 -11.26 31.23 -1.16
C GLN A 514 -11.50 30.06 -2.12
N ALA A 515 -12.63 30.05 -2.83
CA ALA A 515 -12.93 29.00 -3.78
C ALA A 515 -12.02 29.03 -5.02
N ILE A 516 -11.75 30.22 -5.55
CA ILE A 516 -10.81 30.44 -6.66
C ILE A 516 -9.40 29.98 -6.26
N LEU A 517 -8.92 30.37 -5.08
CA LEU A 517 -7.61 29.98 -4.56
C LEU A 517 -7.49 28.46 -4.35
N ALA A 518 -8.53 27.83 -3.79
CA ALA A 518 -8.58 26.39 -3.59
C ALA A 518 -8.51 25.63 -4.92
N ILE A 519 -9.22 26.11 -5.94
CA ILE A 519 -9.19 25.48 -7.27
C ILE A 519 -7.86 25.69 -7.97
N SER A 520 -7.26 26.87 -7.86
CA SER A 520 -5.92 27.13 -8.39
C SER A 520 -4.87 26.20 -7.79
N ARG A 521 -4.91 25.99 -6.46
CA ARG A 521 -4.06 25.01 -5.76
C ARG A 521 -4.32 23.58 -6.25
N LEU A 522 -5.58 23.23 -6.49
CA LEU A 522 -5.92 21.90 -6.98
C LEU A 522 -5.46 21.70 -8.43
N GLU A 523 -5.59 22.72 -9.28
CA GLU A 523 -5.10 22.73 -10.66
C GLU A 523 -3.57 22.57 -10.72
N SER A 524 -2.81 23.23 -9.84
CA SER A 524 -1.35 23.06 -9.77
C SER A 524 -0.94 21.67 -9.28
N MET A 525 -1.69 21.09 -8.34
CA MET A 525 -1.41 19.74 -7.81
C MET A 525 -1.65 18.61 -8.82
N VAL A 526 -2.45 18.83 -9.87
CA VAL A 526 -2.75 17.81 -10.90
C VAL A 526 -1.73 17.80 -12.04
N GLN A 527 -0.92 18.85 -12.21
CA GLN A 527 0.04 18.98 -13.33
C GLN A 527 1.33 18.16 -13.22
N PHE A 528 1.41 17.13 -12.37
CA PHE A 528 2.60 16.27 -12.27
C PHE A 528 2.43 14.93 -13.01
N ASP A 529 2.85 14.93 -14.28
CA ASP A 529 3.68 13.89 -14.90
C ASP A 529 4.39 14.54 -16.10
N GLY A 530 5.66 14.93 -15.93
CA GLY A 530 6.42 15.79 -16.86
C GLY A 530 6.93 15.08 -18.11
N SER A 531 6.27 14.01 -18.55
CA SER A 531 6.76 13.12 -19.61
C SER A 531 5.89 13.10 -20.88
N GLN A 532 4.72 13.76 -20.89
CA GLN A 532 3.88 13.89 -22.10
C GLN A 532 3.33 15.30 -22.26
N SER A 533 3.35 15.82 -23.49
CA SER A 533 2.77 17.13 -23.77
C SER A 533 1.25 17.13 -23.55
N LYS A 534 0.68 18.29 -23.20
CA LYS A 534 -0.77 18.49 -22.98
C LYS A 534 -1.64 18.09 -24.19
N ALA A 535 -1.04 18.06 -25.39
CA ALA A 535 -1.67 17.66 -26.65
C ALA A 535 -1.58 16.14 -26.88
N GLU A 536 -0.42 15.53 -26.66
CA GLU A 536 -0.24 14.06 -26.75
C GLU A 536 -1.05 13.32 -25.70
N PHE A 537 -1.13 13.86 -24.48
CA PHE A 537 -1.95 13.30 -23.40
C PHE A 537 -3.45 13.39 -23.71
N ARG A 538 -3.91 14.48 -24.37
CA ARG A 538 -5.30 14.57 -24.86
C ARG A 538 -5.60 13.53 -25.94
N HIS A 539 -4.69 13.39 -26.91
CA HIS A 539 -4.88 12.48 -28.04
C HIS A 539 -4.80 11.00 -27.64
N THR A 540 -3.87 10.61 -26.75
CA THR A 540 -3.81 9.24 -26.20
C THR A 540 -5.01 8.93 -25.32
N MET A 541 -5.48 9.87 -24.49
CA MET A 541 -6.69 9.71 -23.67
C MET A 541 -7.98 9.55 -24.50
N GLU A 542 -8.13 10.30 -25.60
CA GLU A 542 -9.30 10.19 -26.50
C GLU A 542 -9.37 8.85 -27.24
N THR A 543 -8.24 8.17 -27.46
CA THR A 543 -8.17 6.97 -28.31
C THR A 543 -7.94 5.65 -27.56
N THR A 544 -7.43 5.66 -26.32
CA THR A 544 -7.03 4.41 -25.61
C THR A 544 -7.66 4.20 -24.23
N SER A 545 -8.48 5.13 -23.73
CA SER A 545 -8.95 5.11 -22.32
C SER A 545 -10.48 5.20 -22.12
N ARG A 546 -11.27 5.17 -23.18
CA ARG A 546 -12.74 5.20 -23.09
C ARG A 546 -13.33 4.01 -23.81
N ASP A 547 -14.33 3.41 -23.20
CA ASP A 547 -15.12 2.37 -23.86
C ASP A 547 -16.18 3.05 -24.73
N ASP A 548 -16.52 2.44 -25.87
CA ASP A 548 -17.63 2.90 -26.70
C ASP A 548 -18.95 2.57 -26.02
N LEU A 549 -19.47 3.51 -25.21
CA LEU A 549 -20.69 3.30 -24.41
C LEU A 549 -21.91 3.10 -25.32
N LYS A 550 -21.86 3.60 -26.56
CA LYS A 550 -22.91 3.41 -27.57
C LYS A 550 -23.06 1.97 -28.03
N SER A 551 -22.06 1.12 -27.76
CA SER A 551 -22.17 -0.32 -28.00
C SER A 551 -23.13 -1.02 -27.03
N LEU A 552 -23.62 -0.34 -25.97
CA LEU A 552 -24.70 -0.81 -25.11
C LEU A 552 -26.05 -0.38 -25.66
N VAL A 553 -26.95 -1.34 -25.87
CA VAL A 553 -28.29 -1.08 -26.44
C VAL A 553 -29.04 -0.06 -25.57
N GLY A 554 -29.53 0.99 -26.22
CA GLY A 554 -30.27 2.09 -25.59
C GLY A 554 -29.42 3.30 -25.20
N ILE A 555 -28.09 3.26 -25.37
CA ILE A 555 -27.20 4.41 -25.22
C ILE A 555 -26.91 5.01 -26.61
N GLY A 556 -27.48 6.17 -26.91
CA GLY A 556 -27.13 6.97 -28.09
C GLY A 556 -26.23 8.16 -27.73
N ASP A 557 -25.81 8.95 -28.73
CA ASP A 557 -24.83 10.04 -28.55
C ASP A 557 -25.19 11.00 -27.41
N ARG A 558 -26.48 11.34 -27.26
CA ARG A 558 -26.96 12.24 -26.20
C ARG A 558 -26.85 11.63 -24.79
N ILE A 559 -27.09 10.32 -24.66
CA ILE A 559 -26.99 9.61 -23.39
C ILE A 559 -25.52 9.38 -23.03
N GLU A 560 -24.69 8.99 -24.00
CA GLU A 560 -23.25 8.88 -23.81
C GLU A 560 -22.64 10.23 -23.41
N ALA A 561 -23.01 11.33 -24.10
CA ALA A 561 -22.58 12.66 -23.73
C ALA A 561 -22.97 13.02 -22.28
N GLN A 562 -24.19 12.68 -21.87
CA GLN A 562 -24.64 12.91 -20.49
C GLN A 562 -23.88 12.05 -19.47
N LEU A 563 -23.60 10.77 -19.78
CA LEU A 563 -22.79 9.89 -18.92
C LEU A 563 -21.35 10.40 -18.78
N ASN A 564 -20.73 10.78 -19.90
CA ASN A 564 -19.41 11.42 -19.95
C ASN A 564 -19.39 12.72 -19.14
N ASP A 565 -20.46 13.52 -19.21
CA ASP A 565 -20.63 14.74 -18.42
C ASP A 565 -20.66 14.48 -16.91
N HIS A 566 -21.03 13.26 -16.52
CA HIS A 566 -21.00 12.77 -15.15
C HIS A 566 -19.74 11.96 -14.81
N GLY A 567 -18.76 11.92 -15.71
CA GLY A 567 -17.49 11.24 -15.51
C GLY A 567 -17.56 9.72 -15.71
N ILE A 568 -18.54 9.24 -16.46
CA ILE A 568 -18.71 7.82 -16.79
C ILE A 568 -18.27 7.62 -18.23
N PHE A 569 -17.17 6.91 -18.41
CA PHE A 569 -16.48 6.72 -19.68
C PHE A 569 -16.23 5.24 -20.01
N ARG A 570 -16.58 4.31 -19.10
CA ARG A 570 -16.24 2.89 -19.19
C ARG A 570 -17.39 1.96 -18.82
N PHE A 571 -17.42 0.76 -19.40
CA PHE A 571 -18.34 -0.31 -19.06
C PHE A 571 -18.19 -0.74 -17.59
N GLU A 572 -16.97 -0.77 -17.04
CA GLU A 572 -16.73 -1.11 -15.63
C GLU A 572 -17.53 -0.19 -14.69
N GLN A 573 -17.59 1.10 -14.97
CA GLN A 573 -18.33 2.06 -14.16
C GLN A 573 -19.83 1.77 -14.22
N ILE A 574 -20.38 1.55 -15.42
CA ILE A 574 -21.80 1.22 -15.64
C ILE A 574 -22.18 -0.14 -15.02
N SER A 575 -21.26 -1.11 -15.05
CA SER A 575 -21.47 -2.48 -14.56
C SER A 575 -21.78 -2.57 -13.06
N THR A 576 -21.28 -1.61 -12.28
CA THR A 576 -21.41 -1.55 -10.82
C THR A 576 -22.53 -0.62 -10.35
N MET A 577 -23.14 0.12 -11.27
CA MET A 577 -24.19 1.09 -10.97
C MET A 577 -25.54 0.43 -10.69
N THR A 578 -26.30 1.06 -9.80
CA THR A 578 -27.68 0.70 -9.49
C THR A 578 -28.65 1.64 -10.20
N SER A 579 -29.94 1.26 -10.23
CA SER A 579 -30.99 2.14 -10.77
C SER A 579 -31.05 3.49 -10.06
N GLN A 580 -30.71 3.52 -8.77
CA GLN A 580 -30.64 4.75 -7.98
C GLN A 580 -29.47 5.63 -8.41
N ASP A 581 -28.36 5.03 -8.83
CA ASP A 581 -27.22 5.79 -9.36
C ASP A 581 -27.63 6.48 -10.66
N PHE A 582 -28.31 5.78 -11.58
CA PHE A 582 -28.82 6.38 -12.83
C PHE A 582 -29.87 7.48 -12.62
N GLU A 583 -30.69 7.37 -11.57
CA GLU A 583 -31.65 8.43 -11.20
C GLU A 583 -30.94 9.74 -10.83
N VAL A 584 -29.79 9.64 -10.14
CA VAL A 584 -28.99 10.81 -9.75
C VAL A 584 -28.30 11.48 -10.95
N LEU A 585 -28.06 10.72 -12.02
CA LEU A 585 -27.44 11.20 -13.26
C LEU A 585 -28.43 11.89 -14.19
N ASP A 586 -29.72 11.76 -13.95
CA ASP A 586 -30.75 12.26 -14.83
C ASP A 586 -30.96 13.77 -14.62
N SER A 587 -30.08 14.58 -15.23
CA SER A 587 -30.15 16.04 -15.14
C SER A 587 -30.98 16.68 -16.23
N ASP A 588 -31.22 15.96 -17.33
CA ASP A 588 -31.72 16.52 -18.60
C ASP A 588 -33.05 15.85 -19.04
N GLY A 589 -33.73 15.14 -18.13
CA GLY A 589 -35.03 14.51 -18.39
C GLY A 589 -34.97 13.33 -19.36
N LEU A 590 -33.82 12.64 -19.46
CA LEU A 590 -33.64 11.52 -20.38
C LEU A 590 -34.22 10.21 -19.83
N ASN A 591 -34.75 10.22 -18.60
CA ASN A 591 -35.32 9.08 -17.91
C ASN A 591 -34.31 7.93 -17.78
N LEU A 592 -33.07 8.27 -17.39
CA LEU A 592 -31.92 7.36 -17.38
C LEU A 592 -32.18 6.15 -16.50
N LYS A 593 -32.85 6.32 -15.35
CA LYS A 593 -33.26 5.22 -14.47
C LYS A 593 -34.10 4.19 -15.22
N TYR A 594 -35.16 4.65 -15.90
CA TYR A 594 -36.07 3.77 -16.62
C TYR A 594 -35.38 3.10 -17.81
N ARG A 595 -34.63 3.87 -18.61
CA ARG A 595 -33.89 3.33 -19.77
C ARG A 595 -32.81 2.33 -19.36
N ALA A 596 -32.08 2.59 -18.29
CA ALA A 596 -31.05 1.69 -17.78
C ALA A 596 -31.64 0.38 -17.25
N GLN A 597 -32.81 0.44 -16.59
CA GLN A 597 -33.53 -0.75 -16.14
C GLN A 597 -34.10 -1.55 -17.31
N LEU A 598 -34.81 -0.89 -18.22
CA LEU A 598 -35.46 -1.51 -19.38
C LEU A 598 -34.44 -2.23 -20.25
N ASN A 599 -33.33 -1.55 -20.57
CA ASN A 599 -32.28 -2.11 -21.41
C ASN A 599 -31.24 -2.90 -20.62
N LYS A 600 -31.32 -2.95 -19.28
CA LYS A 600 -30.36 -3.66 -18.42
C LYS A 600 -28.91 -3.25 -18.68
N TRP A 601 -28.61 -1.95 -18.73
CA TRP A 601 -27.28 -1.44 -19.09
C TRP A 601 -26.15 -2.01 -18.23
N SER A 602 -26.36 -2.20 -16.92
CA SER A 602 -25.35 -2.80 -16.05
C SER A 602 -25.03 -4.24 -16.42
N GLU A 603 -26.02 -5.04 -16.86
CA GLU A 603 -25.81 -6.42 -17.32
C GLU A 603 -25.15 -6.44 -18.71
N GLN A 604 -25.53 -5.53 -19.61
CA GLN A 604 -24.88 -5.41 -20.92
C GLN A 604 -23.41 -4.98 -20.78
N ALA A 605 -23.13 -4.03 -19.89
CA ALA A 605 -21.78 -3.57 -19.59
C ALA A 605 -20.93 -4.71 -19.02
N GLN A 606 -21.48 -5.53 -18.11
CA GLN A 606 -20.83 -6.76 -17.66
C GLN A 606 -20.50 -7.70 -18.84
N LYS A 607 -21.45 -7.90 -19.77
CA LYS A 607 -21.19 -8.74 -20.97
C LYS A 607 -20.10 -8.18 -21.88
N LYS A 608 -20.01 -6.85 -22.04
CA LYS A 608 -18.95 -6.23 -22.85
C LYS A 608 -17.57 -6.43 -22.24
N LEU A 609 -17.46 -6.39 -20.91
CA LEU A 609 -16.22 -6.69 -20.18
C LEU A 609 -15.75 -8.15 -20.32
N VAL A 610 -16.65 -9.08 -20.68
CA VAL A 610 -16.32 -10.50 -20.93
C VAL A 610 -15.73 -10.73 -22.33
N LEU A 611 -16.01 -9.85 -23.30
CA LEU A 611 -15.63 -10.01 -24.71
C LEU A 611 -14.36 -9.25 -25.12
N THR A 612 -13.84 -8.41 -24.24
CA THR A 612 -12.55 -7.69 -24.33
C THR A 612 -11.54 -8.29 -23.38
#